data_AF-A0A538G9C2-F1
#
_entry.id   AF-A0A538G9C2-F1
#
_cell.length_a   1.000
_cell.length_b   1.000
_cell.length_c   1.000
_cell.angle_alpha   90.00
_cell.angle_beta   90.00
_cell.angle_gamma   90.00
#
_symmetry.space_group_name_H-M   'P 1'
#
loop_
_entity.id
_entity.type
_entity.pdbx_description
1 polymer ?
#
loop_
_entity_poly.entity_id
_entity_poly.type
_entity_poly.pdbx_seq_one_letter_code
_entity_poly.pdbx_strand_id
1 'polypeptide(L)' 'MSTAEPQFVRFDDVSAFELARGVSGRPVFGEGAMLNLIRFEPGAEVPLHSHDHEQLGL' A
#
# COMPACT_ATOMS: atom_id res chain seq x y z
N MET A 1 -10.15 -24.23 1.03
CA MET A 1 -9.61 -23.15 1.88
C MET A 1 -8.18 -22.97 1.46
N SER A 2 -7.85 -21.84 0.83
CA SER A 2 -6.45 -21.49 0.63
C SER A 2 -5.83 -21.21 2.00
N THR A 3 -4.68 -21.80 2.26
CA THR A 3 -3.94 -21.64 3.50
C THR A 3 -2.83 -20.63 3.23
N ALA A 4 -3.17 -19.35 3.15
CA ALA A 4 -2.15 -18.32 3.13
C ALA A 4 -1.27 -18.45 4.38
N GLU A 5 0.03 -18.62 4.18
CA GLU A 5 0.97 -18.71 5.30
C GLU A 5 1.20 -17.32 5.91
N PRO A 6 1.35 -17.20 7.25
CA PRO A 6 1.69 -15.93 7.87
C PRO A 6 2.99 -15.37 7.33
N GLN A 7 2.97 -14.09 6.94
CA GLN A 7 4.16 -13.38 6.47
C GLN A 7 4.62 -12.34 7.49
N PHE A 8 5.91 -12.35 7.80
CA PHE A 8 6.57 -11.31 8.59
C PHE A 8 7.43 -10.47 7.66
N VAL A 9 7.03 -9.23 7.44
CA VAL A 9 7.66 -8.34 6.46
C VAL A 9 8.20 -7.11 7.18
N ARG A 10 9.48 -6.79 6.94
CA ARG A 10 10.04 -5.47 7.27
C ARG A 10 9.82 -4.56 6.06
N PHE A 11 9.12 -3.45 6.24
CA PHE A 11 8.82 -2.53 5.14
C PHE A 11 10.06 -2.00 4.42
N ASP A 12 11.21 -1.91 5.09
CA ASP A 12 12.49 -1.51 4.47
C ASP A 12 13.03 -2.49 3.44
N ASP A 13 12.54 -3.73 3.44
CA ASP A 13 12.88 -4.74 2.43
C ASP A 13 11.88 -4.76 1.27
N VAL A 14 10.81 -3.95 1.32
CA VAL A 14 9.81 -3.81 0.26
C VAL A 14 10.20 -2.62 -0.62
N SER A 15 10.43 -2.89 -1.90
CA SER A 15 10.71 -1.84 -2.89
C SER A 15 9.57 -0.83 -2.93
N ALA A 16 9.91 0.44 -2.77
CA ALA A 16 8.97 1.52 -2.99
C ALA A 16 8.77 1.75 -4.50
N PHE A 17 7.58 2.18 -4.87
CA PHE A 17 7.28 2.68 -6.20
C PHE A 17 6.47 3.97 -6.12
N GLU A 18 6.56 4.81 -7.15
CA GLU A 18 5.82 6.07 -7.22
C GLU A 18 4.37 5.82 -7.66
N LEU A 19 3.42 6.33 -6.87
CA LEU A 19 1.97 6.21 -7.11
C LEU A 19 1.42 7.46 -7.80
N ALA A 20 1.92 8.62 -7.35
CA ALA A 20 1.66 9.94 -7.87
C ALA A 20 2.90 10.79 -7.57
N ARG A 21 2.99 11.98 -8.17
CA ARG A 21 4.17 12.85 -7.97
C ARG A 21 4.39 13.13 -6.49
N GLY A 22 5.52 12.68 -5.95
CA GLY A 22 5.86 12.87 -4.52
C GLY A 22 5.09 11.97 -3.56
N VAL A 23 4.42 10.93 -4.07
CA VAL A 23 3.73 9.91 -3.27
C VAL A 23 4.28 8.54 -3.64
N SER A 24 4.81 7.82 -2.67
CA SER A 24 5.36 6.48 -2.87
C SER A 24 4.66 5.44 -2.01
N GLY A 25 4.56 4.22 -2.51
CA GLY A 25 3.95 3.09 -1.83
C GLY A 25 4.90 1.92 -1.67
N ARG A 26 4.75 1.17 -0.58
CA ARG A 26 5.37 -0.14 -0.34
C ARG A 26 4.27 -1.18 -0.07
N PRO A 27 3.83 -1.91 -1.11
CA PRO A 27 2.67 -2.79 -1.01
C PRO A 27 3.08 -4.16 -0.47
N VAL A 28 2.24 -4.72 0.38
CA VAL A 28 2.29 -6.10 0.86
C VAL A 28 0.96 -6.75 0.48
N PHE A 29 1.03 -7.83 -0.29
CA PHE A 29 -0.14 -8.49 -0.85
C PHE A 29 -0.46 -9.75 -0.04
N GLY A 30 -1.65 -9.79 0.54
CA GLY A 30 -2.22 -10.99 1.13
C GLY A 30 -3.32 -11.59 0.27
N GLU A 31 -3.91 -12.67 0.75
CA GLU A 31 -5.12 -13.21 0.15
C GLU A 31 -6.33 -12.40 0.62
N GLY A 32 -6.98 -11.70 -0.32
CA GLY A 32 -8.21 -10.93 -0.06
C GLY A 32 -8.00 -9.53 0.54
N ALA A 33 -6.76 -9.17 0.90
CA ALA A 33 -6.43 -7.82 1.36
C ALA A 33 -5.01 -7.41 0.93
N MET A 34 -4.83 -6.10 0.78
CA MET A 34 -3.51 -5.48 0.57
C MET A 34 -3.26 -4.50 1.70
N LEU A 35 -2.06 -4.53 2.26
CA LEU A 35 -1.56 -3.47 3.12
C LEU A 35 -0.54 -2.65 2.34
N ASN A 36 -0.62 -1.33 2.40
CA ASN A 36 0.35 -0.47 1.72
C ASN A 36 0.83 0.62 2.67
N LEU A 37 2.14 0.80 2.78
CA LEU A 37 2.73 1.94 3.47
C LEU A 37 2.91 3.08 2.46
N ILE A 38 2.08 4.12 2.59
CA ILE A 38 2.12 5.29 1.71
C ILE A 38 2.93 6.40 2.37
N ARG A 39 3.90 6.95 1.64
CA ARG A 39 4.66 8.13 2.05
C ARG A 39 4.33 9.30 1.13
N PHE A 40 3.96 10.41 1.74
CA PHE A 40 3.75 11.69 1.08
C PHE A 40 4.94 12.60 1.38
N GLU A 41 5.54 13.16 0.34
CA GLU A 41 6.39 14.33 0.50
C GLU A 41 5.55 15.57 0.90
N PRO A 42 6.13 16.60 1.53
CA PRO A 42 5.38 17.80 1.91
C PRO A 42 4.66 18.44 0.73
N GLY A 43 3.33 18.60 0.85
CA GLY A 43 2.48 19.19 -0.18
C GLY A 43 2.16 18.28 -1.36
N ALA A 44 2.56 17.01 -1.33
CA ALA A 44 2.13 16.02 -2.31
C ALA A 44 0.64 15.70 -2.14
N GLU A 45 -0.03 15.38 -3.25
CA GLU A 45 -1.45 15.04 -3.28
C GLU A 45 -1.65 13.78 -4.13
N VAL A 46 -2.62 12.96 -3.71
CA VAL A 46 -3.19 11.93 -4.57
C VAL A 46 -4.53 12.47 -5.09
N PRO A 47 -4.76 12.51 -6.42
CA PRO A 47 -6.02 12.99 -6.97
C PRO A 47 -7.23 12.21 -6.45
N LEU A 48 -8.41 12.83 -6.47
CA LEU A 48 -9.66 12.15 -6.12
C LEU A 48 -9.87 10.92 -7.03
N HIS A 49 -10.11 9.76 -6.41
CA HIS A 49 -10.35 8.49 -7.10
C HIS A 49 -11.28 7.59 -6.27
N SER A 50 -11.69 6.46 -6.84
CA SER A 50 -12.55 5.46 -6.21
C SER A 50 -11.84 4.10 -6.11
N HIS A 51 -12.26 3.31 -5.12
CA HIS A 51 -11.89 1.90 -5.00
C HIS A 51 -13.16 1.05 -5.09
N ASP A 52 -13.10 -0.03 -5.85
CA ASP A 52 -14.21 -1.00 -5.96
C ASP A 52 -14.36 -1.84 -4.68
N HIS A 53 -13.28 -1.92 -3.87
CA HIS A 53 -13.23 -2.60 -2.58
C HIS A 53 -13.04 -1.60 -1.44
N GLU A 54 -13.36 -2.02 -0.22
CA GLU A 54 -13.19 -1.19 0.98
C GLU A 54 -11.71 -0.88 1.25
N GLN A 55 -11.42 0.38 1.61
CA GLN A 55 -10.09 0.86 1.98
C GLN A 55 -10.16 1.57 3.32
N LEU A 56 -9.26 1.20 4.23
CA LEU A 56 -9.01 1.84 5.52
C LEU A 56 -7.60 2.45 5.50
N GLY A 57 -7.44 3.63 6.11
CA GLY A 57 -6.15 4.24 6.37
C GLY A 57 -6.08 4.85 7.77
N LEU A 58 -4.86 5.18 8.22
CA LEU A 58 -4.56 5.96 9.42
C LEU A 58 -3.74 7.18 9.04
#